data_AF-A0A397TBE9-F1
#
_entry.id   AF-A0A397TBE9-F1
#
_cell.length_a   1.000
_cell.length_b   1.000
_cell.length_c   1.000
_cell.angle_alpha   90.00
_cell.angle_beta   90.00
_cell.angle_gamma   90.00
#
_symmetry.space_group_name_H-M   'P 1'
#
loop_
_entity.id
_entity.type
_entity.pdbx_description
1 polymer ?
#
loop_
_entity_poly.entity_id
_entity_poly.type
_entity_poly.pdbx_seq_one_letter_code
_entity_poly.pdbx_strand_id
1 'polypeptide(L)'
;MKYIASTLPTSENIAIEEFKFKLIVKKKNGSLLPAKWITIQEKDFEDFLLSLKVSVQGLLGDDSVNNEDFNIAYKQLNSNDLGTHLKDENDFKEFINEYSDIVNHKKSIALYITMKEITLKKRRKENKQKENETSDFEFVNVEIIDNSKKNKNKIPKTLDLDDSQVKKAKLLQNYTKNITVFHINFFAL
;
A
#
# COMPACT_ATOMS: atom_id res chain seq x y z
N MET A 1 35.33 53.27 -13.86
CA MET A 1 34.11 52.49 -13.59
C MET A 1 34.48 51.37 -12.63
N LYS A 2 34.00 51.42 -11.38
CA LYS A 2 34.26 50.38 -10.36
C LYS A 2 33.12 49.36 -10.44
N TYR A 3 33.43 48.13 -10.79
CA TYR A 3 32.51 47.01 -10.62
C TYR A 3 32.48 46.65 -9.13
N ILE A 4 31.32 46.79 -8.51
CA ILE A 4 31.07 46.30 -7.16
C ILE A 4 30.71 44.83 -7.33
N ALA A 5 31.55 43.94 -6.82
CA ALA A 5 31.24 42.52 -6.78
C ALA A 5 29.95 42.35 -5.96
N SER A 6 28.87 41.91 -6.59
CA SER A 6 27.68 41.44 -5.89
C SER A 6 28.09 40.19 -5.13
N THR A 7 28.19 40.30 -3.81
CA THR A 7 28.31 39.16 -2.91
C THR A 7 27.14 38.23 -3.16
N LEU A 8 27.46 37.00 -3.57
CA LEU A 8 26.53 35.87 -3.61
C LEU A 8 25.86 35.77 -2.23
N PRO A 9 24.53 35.53 -2.15
CA PRO A 9 23.93 35.25 -0.85
C PRO A 9 24.52 33.93 -0.35
N THR A 10 25.36 34.02 0.68
CA THR A 10 25.82 32.86 1.44
C THR A 10 24.57 32.17 1.96
N SER A 11 24.24 30.99 1.44
CA SER A 11 23.14 30.20 1.97
C SER A 11 23.50 29.89 3.42
N GLU A 12 22.81 30.51 4.37
CA GLU A 12 22.86 30.09 5.76
C GLU A 12 22.49 28.61 5.78
N ASN A 13 23.45 27.77 6.15
CA ASN A 13 23.21 26.33 6.29
C ASN A 13 22.32 26.17 7.52
N ILE A 14 21.00 26.11 7.31
CA ILE A 14 20.05 25.92 8.40
C ILE A 14 20.30 24.51 8.95
N ALA A 15 20.83 24.43 10.17
CA ALA A 15 20.91 23.18 10.90
C ALA A 15 19.48 22.65 11.06
N ILE A 16 19.16 21.53 10.41
CA ILE A 16 17.83 20.93 10.52
C ILE A 16 17.71 20.37 11.94
N GLU A 17 16.87 20.98 12.77
CA GLU A 17 16.50 20.47 14.09
C GLU A 17 15.32 19.51 14.02
N GLU A 18 14.37 19.79 13.11
CA GLU A 18 13.16 18.99 12.90
C GLU A 18 12.73 18.96 11.43
N PHE A 19 12.08 17.87 11.04
CA PHE A 19 11.40 17.68 9.78
C PHE A 19 9.92 18.03 9.91
N LYS A 20 9.51 19.13 9.31
CA LYS A 20 8.12 19.59 9.22
C LYS A 20 7.60 19.42 7.80
N PHE A 21 6.59 18.58 7.64
CA PHE A 21 6.04 18.25 6.33
C PHE A 21 4.53 18.03 6.37
N LYS A 22 3.90 18.12 5.21
CA LYS A 22 2.50 17.76 5.04
C LYS A 22 2.40 16.26 4.74
N LEU A 23 1.81 15.49 5.65
CA LEU A 23 1.57 14.07 5.50
C LEU A 23 0.29 13.82 4.69
N ILE A 24 0.40 13.03 3.63
CA ILE A 24 -0.69 12.67 2.72
C ILE A 24 -0.76 11.15 2.63
N VAL A 25 -1.85 10.56 3.11
CA VAL A 25 -2.02 9.10 3.18
C VAL A 25 -3.06 8.63 2.17
N LYS A 26 -2.65 7.74 1.26
CA LYS A 26 -3.52 7.00 0.34
C LYS A 26 -3.78 5.60 0.88
N LYS A 27 -5.04 5.33 1.21
CA LYS A 27 -5.53 4.02 1.68
C LYS A 27 -5.42 2.96 0.57
N LYS A 28 -5.52 1.69 0.98
CA LYS A 28 -5.47 0.52 0.08
C LYS A 28 -6.54 0.56 -1.02
N ASN A 29 -7.73 1.08 -0.69
CA ASN A 29 -8.83 1.27 -1.65
C ASN A 29 -8.63 2.49 -2.58
N GLY A 30 -7.46 3.13 -2.55
CA GLY A 30 -7.12 4.29 -3.36
C GLY A 30 -7.61 5.64 -2.83
N SER A 31 -8.47 5.66 -1.80
CA SER A 31 -8.96 6.93 -1.23
C SER A 31 -7.89 7.67 -0.44
N LEU A 32 -7.93 9.00 -0.49
CA LEU A 32 -7.03 9.86 0.27
C LEU A 32 -7.67 10.24 1.61
N LEU A 33 -6.86 10.20 2.67
CA LEU A 33 -7.21 10.81 3.94
C LEU A 33 -7.01 12.33 3.90
N PRO A 34 -7.68 13.08 4.78
CA PRO A 34 -7.34 14.47 5.01
C PRO A 34 -5.86 14.62 5.36
N ALA A 35 -5.17 15.49 4.63
CA ALA A 35 -3.75 15.74 4.86
C ALA A 35 -3.53 16.47 6.20
N LYS A 36 -2.41 16.17 6.87
CA LYS A 36 -2.07 16.73 8.19
C LYS A 36 -0.63 17.21 8.24
N TRP A 37 -0.37 18.31 8.93
CA TRP A 37 1.00 18.74 9.23
C TRP A 37 1.58 17.89 10.35
N ILE A 38 2.79 17.38 10.13
CA ILE A 38 3.53 16.55 11.08
C ILE A 38 4.93 17.15 11.25
N THR A 39 5.47 16.99 12.47
CA THR A 39 6.84 17.34 12.83
C THR A 39 7.50 16.10 13.42
N ILE A 40 8.71 15.77 12.97
CA ILE A 40 9.55 14.64 13.43
C ILE A 40 10.94 15.19 13.72
N GLN A 41 11.55 14.85 14.85
CA GLN A 41 12.87 15.38 15.29
C GLN A 41 14.01 14.37 15.08
N GLU A 42 13.66 13.14 14.77
CA GLU A 42 14.52 11.98 14.64
C GLU A 42 15.35 12.09 13.35
N LYS A 43 16.68 12.09 13.51
CA LYS A 43 17.66 12.19 12.42
C LYS A 43 18.32 10.86 12.07
N ASP A 44 18.03 9.81 12.85
CA ASP A 44 18.31 8.44 12.48
C ASP A 44 17.17 7.91 11.62
N PHE A 45 17.50 7.08 10.62
CA PHE A 45 16.51 6.59 9.67
C PHE A 45 15.46 5.69 10.32
N GLU A 46 15.87 4.77 11.19
CA GLU A 46 14.94 3.83 11.82
C GLU A 46 14.05 4.56 12.82
N ASP A 47 14.60 5.47 13.60
CA ASP A 47 13.83 6.31 14.53
C ASP A 47 12.83 7.21 13.78
N PHE A 48 13.25 7.80 12.64
CA PHE A 48 12.36 8.56 11.77
C PHE A 48 11.19 7.70 11.26
N LEU A 49 11.47 6.47 10.81
CA LEU A 49 10.43 5.54 10.36
C LEU A 49 9.46 5.17 11.49
N LEU A 50 9.96 4.97 12.71
CA LEU A 50 9.12 4.68 13.87
C LEU A 50 8.16 5.83 14.17
N SER A 51 8.65 7.07 14.20
CA SER A 51 7.82 8.26 14.46
C SER A 51 6.84 8.55 13.31
N LEU A 52 7.24 8.28 12.06
CA LEU A 52 6.34 8.36 10.91
C LEU A 52 5.24 7.28 10.99
N LYS A 53 5.57 6.05 11.37
CA LYS A 53 4.60 4.96 11.55
C LYS A 53 3.53 5.33 12.57
N VAL A 54 3.92 5.84 13.73
CA VAL A 54 2.97 6.28 14.77
C VAL A 54 2.03 7.34 14.22
N SER A 55 2.55 8.29 13.45
CA SER A 55 1.73 9.30 12.78
C SER A 55 0.73 8.67 11.78
N VAL A 56 1.17 7.71 10.97
CA VAL A 56 0.33 7.00 9.99
C VAL A 56 -0.77 6.17 10.68
N GLN A 57 -0.42 5.43 11.73
CA GLN A 57 -1.36 4.67 12.57
C GLN A 57 -2.45 5.59 13.13
N GLY A 58 -2.06 6.73 13.69
CA GLY A 58 -3.00 7.72 14.22
C GLY A 58 -3.92 8.34 13.15
N LEU A 59 -3.45 8.53 11.91
CA LEU A 59 -4.30 9.00 10.80
C LEU A 59 -5.28 7.91 10.31
N LEU A 60 -4.87 6.64 10.35
CA LEU A 60 -5.69 5.52 9.91
C LEU A 60 -6.68 5.05 10.98
N GLY A 61 -6.37 5.26 12.26
CA GLY A 61 -7.05 4.61 13.37
C GLY A 61 -6.77 3.11 13.42
N ASP A 62 -5.56 2.69 13.02
CA ASP A 62 -5.16 1.29 12.91
C ASP A 62 -3.72 1.10 13.42
N ASP A 63 -3.59 0.63 14.65
CA ASP A 63 -2.31 0.40 15.33
C ASP A 63 -1.58 -0.87 14.81
N SER A 64 -2.23 -1.67 13.95
CA SER A 64 -1.62 -2.89 13.40
C SER A 64 -0.70 -2.62 12.20
N VAL A 65 -0.69 -1.40 11.68
CA VAL A 65 0.14 -0.98 10.54
C VAL A 65 1.61 -0.99 10.90
N ASN A 66 2.42 -1.64 10.07
CA ASN A 66 3.89 -1.66 10.17
C ASN A 66 4.55 -0.90 9.01
N ASN A 67 5.86 -0.64 9.13
CA ASN A 67 6.65 0.07 8.11
C ASN A 67 6.58 -0.65 6.75
N GLU A 68 6.49 -1.99 6.75
CA GLU A 68 6.44 -2.77 5.53
C GLU A 68 5.07 -2.68 4.83
N ASP A 69 4.03 -2.19 5.49
CA ASP A 69 2.67 -2.11 4.96
C ASP A 69 2.44 -0.91 4.04
N PHE A 70 3.40 0.02 3.97
CA PHE A 70 3.30 1.19 3.09
C PHE A 70 4.60 1.49 2.36
N ASN A 71 4.47 2.30 1.31
CA ASN A 71 5.59 2.94 0.63
C ASN A 71 5.62 4.42 1.00
N ILE A 72 6.83 4.96 1.11
CA ILE A 72 7.07 6.38 1.36
C ILE A 72 7.64 7.00 0.09
N ALA A 73 7.12 8.18 -0.25
CA ALA A 73 7.70 9.08 -1.23
C ALA A 73 7.59 10.52 -0.73
N TYR A 74 8.45 11.40 -1.21
CA TYR A 74 8.43 12.81 -0.83
C TYR A 74 8.61 13.70 -2.06
N LYS A 75 8.15 14.95 -1.95
CA LYS A 75 8.49 16.02 -2.88
C LYS A 75 8.23 17.39 -2.26
N GLN A 76 8.75 18.43 -2.91
CA GLN A 76 8.32 19.79 -2.62
C GLN A 76 6.79 19.90 -2.76
N LEU A 77 6.15 20.49 -1.77
CA LEU A 77 4.72 20.75 -1.76
C LEU A 77 4.35 21.61 -2.99
N ASN A 78 3.28 21.20 -3.68
CA ASN A 78 2.77 21.83 -4.91
C ASN A 78 3.72 21.80 -6.12
N SER A 79 4.81 21.01 -6.10
CA SER A 79 5.60 20.81 -7.33
C SER A 79 4.93 19.80 -8.26
N ASN A 80 5.18 19.97 -9.57
CA ASN A 80 4.70 19.07 -10.62
C ASN A 80 5.56 17.81 -10.77
N ASP A 81 6.60 17.66 -9.95
CA ASP A 81 7.52 16.53 -10.03
C ASP A 81 6.83 15.24 -9.55
N LEU A 82 7.37 14.10 -10.02
CA LEU A 82 6.89 12.77 -9.67
C LEU A 82 7.16 12.42 -8.19
N GLY A 83 8.13 13.10 -7.58
CA GLY A 83 8.62 12.83 -6.24
C GLY A 83 9.63 11.69 -6.19
N THR A 84 10.28 11.57 -5.04
CA THR A 84 11.40 10.66 -4.80
C THR A 84 10.98 9.62 -3.77
N HIS A 85 11.36 8.36 -3.98
CA HIS A 85 11.10 7.31 -3.02
C HIS A 85 12.06 7.41 -1.82
N LEU A 86 11.58 6.99 -0.66
CA LEU A 86 12.36 6.92 0.57
C LEU A 86 12.26 5.49 1.10
N LYS A 87 13.26 4.65 0.77
CA LYS A 87 13.22 3.20 1.05
C LYS A 87 14.31 2.75 2.02
N ASP A 88 15.46 3.40 1.99
CA ASP A 88 16.63 3.00 2.78
C ASP A 88 17.38 4.22 3.34
N GLU A 89 18.43 3.96 4.11
CA GLU A 89 19.27 4.99 4.73
C GLU A 89 19.93 5.93 3.72
N ASN A 90 20.24 5.46 2.50
CA ASN A 90 20.88 6.28 1.49
C ASN A 90 19.85 7.27 0.92
N ASP A 91 18.64 6.79 0.60
CA ASP A 91 17.53 7.66 0.23
C ASP A 91 17.23 8.68 1.34
N PHE A 92 17.36 8.28 2.61
CA PHE A 92 17.13 9.18 3.74
C PHE A 92 18.18 10.29 3.84
N LYS A 93 19.46 9.98 3.58
CA LYS A 93 20.52 11.01 3.52
C LYS A 93 20.22 12.04 2.42
N GLU A 94 19.80 11.59 1.25
CA GLU A 94 19.41 12.51 0.17
C GLU A 94 18.14 13.30 0.52
N PHE A 95 17.17 12.67 1.16
CA PHE A 95 15.99 13.36 1.69
C PHE A 95 16.39 14.50 2.65
N ILE A 96 17.37 14.31 3.54
CA ILE A 96 17.83 15.37 4.44
C ILE A 96 18.44 16.54 3.66
N ASN A 97 19.25 16.25 2.64
CA ASN A 97 19.89 17.27 1.80
C ASN A 97 18.83 18.07 1.02
N GLU A 98 17.92 17.37 0.33
CA GLU A 98 16.81 18.00 -0.41
C GLU A 98 15.87 18.77 0.54
N TYR A 99 15.64 18.24 1.73
CA TYR A 99 14.84 18.92 2.76
C TYR A 99 15.47 20.24 3.17
N SER A 100 16.79 20.26 3.44
CA SER A 100 17.51 21.49 3.75
C SER A 100 17.34 22.51 2.62
N ASP A 101 17.60 22.10 1.37
CA ASP A 101 17.50 22.99 0.22
C ASP A 101 16.09 23.57 0.04
N ILE A 102 15.07 22.73 0.13
CA ILE A 102 13.67 23.15 -0.02
C ILE A 102 13.28 24.14 1.09
N VAL A 103 13.66 23.89 2.34
CA VAL A 103 13.33 24.76 3.47
C VAL A 103 14.12 26.08 3.44
N ASN A 104 15.40 26.04 3.03
CA ASN A 104 16.22 27.25 2.82
C ASN A 104 15.57 28.19 1.79
N HIS A 105 14.89 27.63 0.80
CA HIS A 105 14.11 28.36 -0.19
C HIS A 105 12.67 28.71 0.27
N LYS A 106 12.37 28.62 1.57
CA LYS A 106 11.07 28.94 2.20
C LYS A 106 9.90 28.16 1.61
N LYS A 107 10.16 26.97 1.08
CA LYS A 107 9.16 26.04 0.56
C LYS A 107 8.91 24.95 1.60
N SER A 108 7.87 24.14 1.37
CA SER A 108 7.51 23.04 2.25
C SER A 108 7.61 21.71 1.50
N ILE A 109 7.71 20.62 2.24
CA ILE A 109 7.71 19.26 1.72
C ILE A 109 6.39 18.56 2.04
N ALA A 110 5.98 17.68 1.13
CA ALA A 110 4.93 16.70 1.36
C ALA A 110 5.52 15.29 1.39
N LEU A 111 5.11 14.52 2.39
CA LEU A 111 5.38 13.08 2.49
C LEU A 111 4.12 12.32 2.09
N TYR A 112 4.24 11.46 1.09
CA TYR A 112 3.18 10.64 0.54
C TYR A 112 3.33 9.20 1.03
N ILE A 113 2.31 8.72 1.71
CA ILE A 113 2.19 7.35 2.19
C ILE A 113 1.20 6.63 1.30
N THR A 114 1.64 5.55 0.66
CA THR A 114 0.76 4.68 -0.11
C THR A 114 0.69 3.32 0.53
N MET A 115 -0.48 2.96 1.07
CA MET A 115 -0.70 1.65 1.67
C MET A 115 -0.59 0.56 0.60
N LYS A 116 0.22 -0.46 0.86
CA LYS A 116 0.37 -1.61 -0.03
C LYS A 116 -0.88 -2.49 0.05
N GLU A 117 -1.25 -3.06 -1.07
CA GLU A 117 -2.29 -4.08 -1.11
C GLU A 117 -1.74 -5.37 -0.49
N ILE A 118 -2.51 -6.02 0.38
CA ILE A 118 -2.10 -7.30 0.96
C ILE A 118 -2.25 -8.34 -0.15
N THR A 119 -1.17 -8.64 -0.86
CA THR A 119 -1.14 -9.85 -1.67
C THR A 119 -1.15 -11.05 -0.72
N LEU A 120 -2.18 -11.90 -0.82
CA LEU A 120 -2.42 -13.08 0.01
C LEU A 120 -1.23 -14.10 0.07
N LYS A 121 -0.12 -13.83 -0.61
CA LYS A 121 1.07 -14.67 -0.67
C LYS A 121 1.99 -14.55 0.56
N LYS A 122 2.00 -13.43 1.30
CA LYS A 122 2.97 -13.22 2.40
C LYS A 122 2.56 -13.90 3.73
N ARG A 123 1.26 -13.98 4.05
CA ARG A 123 0.76 -14.64 5.28
C ARG A 123 0.80 -16.17 5.25
N ARG A 124 1.06 -16.78 4.09
CA ARG A 124 1.20 -18.24 3.97
C ARG A 124 2.60 -18.76 4.28
N LYS A 125 3.62 -17.90 4.47
CA LYS A 125 4.97 -18.36 4.81
C LYS A 125 5.17 -18.63 6.30
N GLU A 126 4.42 -17.98 7.19
CA GLU A 126 4.48 -18.26 8.63
C GLU A 126 3.62 -19.48 9.03
N ASN A 127 2.56 -19.80 8.28
CA ASN A 127 1.73 -20.98 8.54
C ASN A 127 2.15 -22.25 7.77
N LYS A 128 3.21 -22.21 6.95
CA LYS A 128 3.67 -23.37 6.15
C LYS A 128 4.97 -24.02 6.62
N GLN A 129 5.52 -23.65 7.77
CA GLN A 129 6.64 -24.37 8.38
C GLN A 129 6.21 -25.61 9.21
N LYS A 130 4.94 -25.99 9.16
CA LYS A 130 4.43 -27.27 9.68
C LYS A 130 3.60 -27.97 8.61
N GLU A 131 4.25 -28.48 7.57
CA GLU A 131 3.86 -29.69 6.84
C GLU A 131 4.82 -29.85 5.68
N ASN A 132 5.77 -30.77 5.87
CA ASN A 132 6.73 -31.19 4.86
C ASN A 132 6.02 -31.89 3.70
N GLU A 133 6.58 -31.65 2.51
CA GLU A 133 6.73 -32.59 1.39
C GLU A 133 5.45 -33.05 0.66
N THR A 134 5.23 -32.54 -0.56
CA THR A 134 5.52 -33.30 -1.80
C THR A 134 5.07 -32.58 -3.08
N SER A 135 5.85 -32.88 -4.12
CA SER A 135 5.57 -32.86 -5.57
C SER A 135 5.31 -31.53 -6.28
N ASP A 136 6.37 -31.14 -6.99
CA ASP A 136 6.45 -30.95 -8.44
C ASP A 136 5.74 -29.76 -9.10
N PHE A 137 6.61 -28.87 -9.55
CA PHE A 137 6.36 -27.82 -10.52
C PHE A 137 6.06 -28.42 -11.89
N GLU A 138 4.89 -28.14 -12.44
CA GLU A 138 4.71 -28.00 -13.88
C GLU A 138 3.95 -26.69 -14.17
N PHE A 139 4.69 -25.68 -14.60
CA PHE A 139 4.10 -24.53 -15.29
C PHE A 139 3.82 -24.95 -16.73
N VAL A 140 2.56 -25.19 -17.05
CA VAL A 140 2.12 -25.30 -18.45
C VAL A 140 1.48 -23.98 -18.85
N ASN A 141 2.27 -23.16 -19.53
CA ASN A 141 1.82 -21.99 -20.24
C ASN A 141 1.35 -22.47 -21.62
N VAL A 142 0.06 -22.35 -21.96
CA VAL A 142 -0.39 -22.54 -23.36
C VAL A 142 -1.37 -21.43 -23.75
N GLU A 143 -1.01 -20.84 -24.89
CA GLU A 143 -1.59 -19.74 -25.62
C GLU A 143 -3.07 -19.90 -25.97
N ILE A 144 -3.72 -18.74 -26.03
CA ILE A 144 -5.00 -18.50 -26.68
C ILE A 144 -4.86 -18.82 -28.16
N ILE A 145 -5.62 -19.79 -28.66
CA ILE A 145 -5.86 -19.98 -30.10
C ILE A 145 -7.36 -19.88 -30.32
N ASP A 146 -7.78 -18.79 -30.95
CA ASP A 146 -9.09 -18.60 -31.55
C ASP A 146 -9.10 -19.24 -32.95
N ASN A 147 -10.09 -20.08 -33.24
CA ASN A 147 -10.46 -20.41 -34.61
C ASN A 147 -11.87 -21.04 -34.72
N SER A 148 -12.84 -20.16 -35.01
CA SER A 148 -13.80 -20.25 -36.13
C SER A 148 -14.83 -21.41 -36.26
N LYS A 149 -16.09 -20.96 -36.38
CA LYS A 149 -17.16 -21.39 -37.33
C LYS A 149 -18.09 -22.59 -37.02
N LYS A 150 -19.37 -22.18 -36.85
CA LYS A 150 -20.64 -22.75 -37.40
C LYS A 150 -21.29 -23.98 -36.75
N ASN A 151 -22.49 -23.70 -36.22
CA ASN A 151 -23.80 -24.31 -36.53
C ASN A 151 -24.49 -25.26 -35.53
N LYS A 152 -25.75 -24.86 -35.25
CA LYS A 152 -26.98 -25.61 -34.93
C LYS A 152 -27.30 -25.90 -33.46
N ASN A 153 -28.40 -25.29 -33.03
CA ASN A 153 -29.19 -25.56 -31.82
C ASN A 153 -29.18 -27.04 -31.43
N LYS A 154 -28.59 -27.35 -30.28
CA LYS A 154 -28.81 -28.61 -29.58
C LYS A 154 -28.93 -28.31 -28.10
N ILE A 155 -30.15 -28.44 -27.57
CA ILE A 155 -30.42 -28.49 -26.14
C ILE A 155 -29.76 -29.78 -25.63
N PRO A 156 -28.82 -29.76 -24.66
CA PRO A 156 -28.37 -30.98 -24.02
C PRO A 156 -29.45 -31.47 -23.06
N LYS A 157 -29.97 -32.68 -23.32
CA LYS A 157 -30.80 -33.42 -22.36
C LYS A 157 -29.88 -33.96 -21.25
N THR A 158 -30.36 -33.75 -20.02
CA THR A 158 -30.10 -34.36 -18.70
C THR A 158 -29.10 -35.53 -18.54
N LEU A 159 -28.39 -35.47 -17.39
CA LEU A 159 -27.65 -36.52 -16.64
C LEU A 159 -26.25 -36.84 -17.20
N ASP A 160 -25.13 -36.71 -16.46
CA ASP A 160 -24.90 -37.07 -15.05
C ASP A 160 -24.19 -35.97 -14.25
N LEU A 161 -24.70 -35.69 -13.04
CA LEU A 161 -23.98 -34.91 -12.03
C LEU A 161 -23.15 -35.86 -11.17
N ASP A 162 -21.84 -35.71 -11.23
CA ASP A 162 -20.89 -36.38 -10.33
C ASP A 162 -21.25 -36.12 -8.84
N ASP A 163 -21.14 -37.14 -7.99
CA ASP A 163 -21.54 -37.13 -6.58
C ASP A 163 -20.92 -35.96 -5.78
N SER A 164 -19.77 -35.48 -6.24
CA SER A 164 -19.08 -34.29 -5.74
C SER A 164 -19.91 -33.00 -5.90
N GLN A 165 -20.58 -32.83 -7.04
CA GLN A 165 -21.41 -31.65 -7.34
C GLN A 165 -22.69 -31.63 -6.50
N VAL A 166 -23.29 -32.80 -6.25
CA VAL A 166 -24.47 -32.94 -5.39
C VAL A 166 -24.14 -32.60 -3.93
N LYS A 167 -22.97 -33.04 -3.43
CA LYS A 167 -22.50 -32.68 -2.08
C LYS A 167 -22.26 -31.17 -1.94
N LYS A 168 -21.65 -30.54 -2.95
CA LYS A 168 -21.41 -29.09 -2.97
C LYS A 168 -22.72 -28.29 -2.99
N ALA A 169 -23.70 -28.74 -3.76
CA ALA A 169 -25.04 -28.12 -3.79
C ALA A 169 -25.77 -28.23 -2.44
N LYS A 170 -25.71 -29.39 -1.76
CA LYS A 170 -26.28 -29.57 -0.42
C LYS A 170 -25.60 -28.69 0.63
N LEU A 171 -24.27 -28.56 0.56
CA LEU A 171 -23.49 -27.70 1.46
C LEU A 171 -23.92 -26.23 1.31
N LEU A 172 -24.01 -25.72 0.07
CA LEU A 172 -24.46 -24.36 -0.22
C LEU A 172 -25.88 -24.10 0.28
N GLN A 173 -26.81 -25.06 0.09
CA GLN A 173 -28.18 -24.93 0.56
C GLN A 173 -28.28 -24.81 2.09
N ASN A 174 -27.43 -25.52 2.83
CA ASN A 174 -27.37 -25.45 4.30
C ASN A 174 -26.78 -24.11 4.79
N TYR A 175 -25.75 -23.58 4.12
CA TYR A 175 -25.21 -22.27 4.45
C TYR A 175 -26.24 -21.15 4.25
N THR A 176 -27.02 -21.19 3.16
CA THR A 176 -28.06 -20.19 2.92
C THR A 176 -29.16 -20.24 3.97
N LYS A 177 -29.62 -21.44 4.37
CA LYS A 177 -30.62 -21.59 5.44
C LYS A 177 -30.14 -21.05 6.78
N ASN A 178 -28.89 -21.28 7.15
CA ASN A 178 -28.33 -20.77 8.41
C ASN A 178 -28.22 -19.24 8.43
N ILE A 179 -27.86 -18.60 7.30
CA ILE A 179 -27.81 -17.13 7.21
C ILE A 179 -29.20 -16.52 7.37
N THR A 180 -30.24 -17.13 6.78
CA THR A 180 -31.62 -16.66 6.93
C THR A 180 -32.13 -16.78 8.37
N VAL A 181 -31.80 -17.87 9.07
CA VAL A 181 -32.19 -18.07 10.48
C VAL A 181 -31.48 -17.08 11.42
N PHE A 182 -30.20 -16.78 11.18
CA PHE A 182 -29.48 -15.76 11.96
C PHE A 182 -30.02 -14.34 11.74
N HIS A 183 -30.46 -14.00 10.52
CA HIS A 183 -31.06 -12.69 10.22
C HIS A 183 -32.43 -12.50 10.89
N ILE A 184 -33.25 -13.55 10.99
CA ILE A 184 -34.58 -13.47 11.62
C ILE A 184 -34.44 -13.30 13.15
N ASN A 185 -33.48 -13.98 13.78
CA ASN A 185 -33.29 -13.91 15.24
C ASN A 185 -32.64 -12.61 15.73
N PHE A 186 -31.91 -11.88 14.87
CA PHE A 186 -31.28 -10.61 15.24
C PHE A 186 -32.24 -9.41 15.21
N PHE A 187 -33.38 -9.52 14.51
CA PHE A 187 -34.40 -8.45 14.46
C PHE A 187 -35.55 -8.62 15.47
N ALA A 188 -35.51 -9.64 16.33
CA ALA A 188 -36.55 -9.95 17.31
C ALA A 188 -36.15 -9.67 18.78
N LEU A 189 -35.10 -8.87 19.00
CA LEU A 189 -34.62 -8.41 20.32
C LEU A 189 -34.57 -6.88 20.39
#